data_AF-A0A973S9B8-F1
#
_entry.id   AF-A0A973S9B8-F1
#
_cell.length_a   1.000
_cell.length_b   1.000
_cell.length_c   1.000
_cell.angle_alpha   90.00
_cell.angle_beta   90.00
_cell.angle_gamma   90.00
#
_symmetry.space_group_name_H-M   'P 1'
#
loop_
_entity.id
_entity.type
_entity.pdbx_description
1 polymer ?
#
loop_
_entity_poly.entity_id
_entity_poly.type
_entity_poly.pdbx_seq_one_letter_code
_entity_poly.pdbx_strand_id
1 'polypeptide(L)'
;MELDARLALLTLVAASLFLWPILAYGRPGYIQDSAAYYKGGHMAVAYVLDKVEPARAVPPAAGPGASPHPAGAGAAEIRGARSVAYSLAAFIFGAPNAKMWLLCAFQALATGFLGAATLLLFANQERKLWRKLAVLAVASPVAFVACLAIPDIFAGLVVLAIALVAVTYERMSAGVRTVTILIAAAGIAFHASHLPIALAMTLAAIGWLAFDAWRRAPVPRQQWAWVIAPFVLGAAATVASNFVAFGGASLTGKRYPLTLARSVAEGPGKWYLEKNCDHLKYAICEVYPHSVPSSINEFLWGSNGIKERATPEQMDRIRAEESEVVLAATRAYPLVELNRFALNFARQLVRFEPGAAVLDSRIVLDPQGTPQLEPASYDRFWTTLVHWLTIISVSISVLVLFRRFLADGSSRPLIWLIVV
;
A
#
# COMPACT_ATOMS: atom_id res chain seq x y z
N MET A 1 -12.70 28.41 -7.82
CA MET A 1 -12.05 28.65 -9.13
C MET A 1 -10.59 29.06 -9.01
N GLU A 2 -10.26 30.19 -8.38
CA GLU A 2 -8.84 30.60 -8.23
C GLU A 2 -8.01 29.62 -7.37
N LEU A 3 -8.59 29.11 -6.28
CA LEU A 3 -7.98 28.08 -5.43
C LEU A 3 -7.73 26.78 -6.21
N ASP A 4 -8.68 26.36 -7.03
CA ASP A 4 -8.60 25.10 -7.78
C ASP A 4 -7.54 25.18 -8.89
N ALA A 5 -7.45 26.31 -9.60
CA ALA A 5 -6.42 26.54 -10.61
C ALA A 5 -5.00 26.57 -9.99
N ARG A 6 -4.85 27.25 -8.85
CA ARG A 6 -3.59 27.30 -8.11
C ARG A 6 -3.18 25.92 -7.59
N LEU A 7 -4.15 25.13 -7.09
CA LEU A 7 -3.93 23.76 -6.66
C LEU A 7 -3.49 22.88 -7.83
N ALA A 8 -4.13 22.99 -9.00
CA ALA A 8 -3.76 22.23 -10.18
C ALA A 8 -2.31 22.53 -10.60
N LEU A 9 -1.91 23.80 -10.67
CA LEU A 9 -0.54 24.18 -10.98
C LEU A 9 0.47 23.64 -9.95
N LEU A 10 0.19 23.82 -8.66
CA LEU A 10 1.07 23.31 -7.60
C LEU A 10 1.15 21.78 -7.59
N THR A 11 0.08 21.09 -7.97
CA THR A 11 0.06 19.63 -8.12
C THR A 11 1.03 19.19 -9.21
N LEU A 12 1.01 19.85 -10.38
CA LEU A 12 1.93 19.54 -11.47
C LEU A 12 3.38 19.82 -11.10
N VAL A 13 3.64 20.93 -10.40
CA VAL A 13 4.97 21.27 -9.88
C VAL A 13 5.43 20.22 -8.86
N ALA A 14 4.57 19.86 -7.91
CA ALA A 14 4.87 18.85 -6.90
C ALA A 14 5.16 17.47 -7.52
N ALA A 15 4.33 17.03 -8.47
CA ALA A 15 4.51 15.76 -9.16
C ALA A 15 5.83 15.73 -9.94
N SER A 16 6.14 16.82 -10.65
CA SER A 16 7.42 16.97 -11.37
C SER A 16 8.62 16.89 -10.40
N LEU A 17 8.52 17.54 -9.25
CA LEU A 17 9.54 17.46 -8.21
C LEU A 17 9.67 16.03 -7.67
N PHE A 18 8.57 15.34 -7.36
CA PHE A 18 8.61 13.98 -6.80
C PHE A 18 9.11 12.91 -7.78
N LEU A 19 9.16 13.20 -9.08
CA LEU A 19 9.70 12.30 -10.11
C LEU A 19 11.23 12.36 -10.27
N TRP A 20 11.91 13.24 -9.52
CA TRP A 20 13.37 13.37 -9.63
C TRP A 20 14.15 12.05 -9.46
N PRO A 21 13.77 11.05 -8.63
CA PRO A 21 14.51 9.80 -8.54
C PRO A 21 14.53 9.03 -9.86
N ILE A 22 13.41 9.03 -10.60
CA ILE A 22 13.35 8.38 -11.90
C ILE A 22 14.29 9.07 -12.90
N LEU A 23 14.42 10.40 -12.82
CA LEU A 23 15.37 11.15 -13.65
C LEU A 23 16.82 10.85 -13.25
N ALA A 24 17.10 10.70 -11.96
CA ALA A 24 18.44 10.40 -11.45
C ALA A 24 18.91 8.98 -11.79
N TYR A 25 18.00 8.00 -11.77
CA TYR A 25 18.32 6.58 -11.96
C TYR A 25 17.93 6.02 -13.33
N GLY A 26 17.19 6.77 -14.14
CA GLY A 26 16.71 6.32 -15.45
C GLY A 26 15.72 5.15 -15.38
N ARG A 27 15.09 4.93 -14.22
CA ARG A 27 14.05 3.91 -14.00
C ARG A 27 13.30 4.14 -12.69
N PRO A 28 12.06 3.62 -12.58
CA PRO A 28 11.42 3.34 -11.30
C PRO A 28 12.22 2.39 -10.41
N GLY A 29 11.89 2.42 -9.12
CA GLY A 29 12.29 1.39 -8.17
C GLY A 29 11.40 0.15 -8.30
N TYR A 30 12.00 -1.03 -8.16
CA TYR A 30 11.29 -2.29 -8.26
C TYR A 30 11.69 -3.24 -7.14
N ILE A 31 10.71 -4.00 -6.67
CA ILE A 31 10.92 -5.16 -5.80
C ILE A 31 10.17 -6.36 -6.38
N GLN A 32 10.33 -7.55 -5.77
CA GLN A 32 9.66 -8.79 -6.19
C GLN A 32 8.16 -8.59 -6.51
N ASP A 33 7.49 -7.77 -5.73
CA ASP A 33 6.05 -7.49 -5.86
C ASP A 33 5.70 -6.67 -7.10
N SER A 34 6.59 -5.79 -7.58
CA SER A 34 6.34 -4.90 -8.71
C SER A 34 6.00 -5.68 -9.99
N ALA A 35 6.81 -6.69 -10.34
CA ALA A 35 6.55 -7.53 -11.51
C ALA A 35 5.28 -8.36 -11.34
N ALA A 36 4.98 -8.83 -10.12
CA ALA A 36 3.76 -9.58 -9.82
C ALA A 36 2.50 -8.74 -10.02
N TYR A 37 2.52 -7.44 -9.66
CA TYR A 37 1.40 -6.54 -9.88
C TYR A 37 1.08 -6.39 -11.37
N TYR A 38 2.09 -6.12 -12.20
CA TYR A 38 1.88 -5.99 -13.65
C TYR A 38 1.36 -7.29 -14.26
N LYS A 39 1.97 -8.45 -13.93
CA LYS A 39 1.52 -9.77 -14.42
C LYS A 39 0.06 -10.03 -14.04
N GLY A 40 -0.31 -9.76 -12.78
CA GLY A 40 -1.69 -9.90 -12.31
C GLY A 40 -2.69 -9.03 -13.10
N GLY A 41 -2.30 -7.81 -13.45
CA GLY A 41 -3.15 -6.91 -14.23
C GLY A 41 -3.32 -7.35 -15.68
N HIS A 42 -2.23 -7.79 -16.32
CA HIS A 42 -2.28 -8.36 -17.67
C HIS A 42 -3.23 -9.56 -17.73
N MET A 43 -3.13 -10.49 -16.76
CA MET A 43 -4.02 -11.65 -16.67
C MET A 43 -5.49 -11.25 -16.44
N ALA A 44 -5.73 -10.26 -15.58
CA ALA A 44 -7.08 -9.78 -15.30
C ALA A 44 -7.74 -9.14 -16.54
N VAL A 45 -7.00 -8.34 -17.30
CA VAL A 45 -7.50 -7.74 -18.54
C VAL A 45 -7.73 -8.80 -19.62
N ALA A 46 -6.79 -9.72 -19.81
CA ALA A 46 -6.96 -10.84 -20.75
C ALA A 46 -8.23 -11.66 -20.44
N TYR A 47 -8.46 -11.98 -19.17
CA TYR A 47 -9.68 -12.70 -18.74
C TYR A 47 -10.98 -11.94 -19.06
N VAL A 48 -10.99 -10.61 -18.94
CA VAL A 48 -12.17 -9.80 -19.29
C VAL A 48 -12.34 -9.74 -20.81
N LEU A 49 -11.27 -9.54 -21.57
CA LEU A 49 -11.33 -9.51 -23.03
C LEU A 49 -11.82 -10.84 -23.62
N ASP A 50 -11.34 -11.97 -23.10
CA ASP A 50 -11.79 -13.32 -23.51
C ASP A 50 -13.30 -13.53 -23.27
N LYS A 51 -13.91 -12.82 -22.31
CA LYS A 51 -15.36 -12.87 -22.04
C LYS A 51 -16.17 -11.89 -22.89
N VAL A 52 -15.57 -10.81 -23.34
CA VAL A 52 -16.23 -9.74 -24.11
C VAL A 52 -16.14 -10.01 -25.61
N GLU A 53 -15.12 -10.72 -26.07
CA GLU A 53 -15.02 -11.21 -27.45
C GLU A 53 -15.51 -12.67 -27.54
N PRO A 54 -16.79 -12.92 -27.87
CA PRO A 54 -17.24 -14.28 -28.12
C PRO A 54 -16.58 -14.79 -29.41
N ALA A 55 -15.61 -15.68 -29.27
CA ALA A 55 -15.12 -16.63 -30.27
C ALA A 55 -15.01 -16.13 -31.73
N ARG A 56 -13.84 -15.61 -32.11
CA ARG A 56 -13.25 -15.96 -33.41
C ARG A 56 -12.46 -17.26 -33.22
N ALA A 57 -13.17 -18.37 -33.06
CA ALA A 57 -12.56 -19.69 -33.10
C ALA A 57 -12.12 -19.98 -34.55
N VAL A 58 -10.89 -19.62 -34.89
CA VAL A 58 -10.14 -20.30 -35.95
C VAL A 58 -9.43 -21.47 -35.25
N PRO A 59 -9.69 -22.73 -35.62
CA PRO A 59 -9.02 -23.86 -34.99
C PRO A 59 -7.49 -23.73 -35.24
N PRO A 60 -6.64 -23.83 -34.21
CA PRO A 60 -5.20 -23.79 -34.41
C PRO A 60 -4.75 -25.04 -35.18
N ALA A 61 -3.98 -24.83 -36.24
CA ALA A 61 -3.27 -25.92 -36.91
C ALA A 61 -2.34 -26.61 -35.90
N ALA A 62 -2.47 -27.92 -35.76
CA ALA A 62 -1.67 -28.75 -34.87
C ALA A 62 -0.20 -28.77 -35.33
N GLY A 63 0.63 -27.91 -34.72
CA GLY A 63 2.09 -28.01 -34.78
C GLY A 63 2.61 -28.84 -33.60
N PRO A 64 3.43 -29.89 -33.83
CA PRO A 64 3.99 -30.68 -32.74
C PRO A 64 5.10 -29.87 -32.05
N GLY A 65 4.90 -29.45 -30.80
CA GLY A 65 5.97 -28.85 -29.98
C GLY A 65 5.59 -27.68 -29.07
N ALA A 66 4.36 -27.18 -29.11
CA ALA A 66 3.90 -26.18 -28.15
C ALA A 66 3.41 -26.86 -26.87
N SER A 67 4.17 -26.76 -25.78
CA SER A 67 3.66 -27.06 -24.44
C SER A 67 2.39 -26.24 -24.22
N PRO A 68 1.26 -26.85 -23.82
CA PRO A 68 0.04 -26.11 -23.57
C PRO A 68 0.27 -25.27 -22.31
N HIS A 69 0.49 -23.97 -22.48
CA HIS A 69 0.17 -23.03 -21.42
C HIS A 69 -1.32 -23.16 -21.16
N PRO A 70 -1.77 -23.49 -19.93
CA PRO A 70 -3.17 -23.65 -19.68
C PRO A 70 -3.86 -22.31 -19.92
N ALA A 71 -4.68 -22.28 -20.96
CA ALA A 71 -5.75 -21.32 -21.10
C ALA A 71 -6.60 -21.38 -19.82
N GLY A 72 -6.65 -20.28 -19.08
CA GLY A 72 -7.51 -20.13 -17.91
C GLY A 72 -7.18 -21.09 -16.77
N ALA A 73 -6.14 -20.79 -15.99
CA ALA A 73 -6.13 -21.19 -14.58
C ALA A 73 -7.41 -20.60 -13.96
N GLY A 74 -8.44 -21.44 -13.76
CA GLY A 74 -9.67 -21.01 -13.12
C GLY A 74 -9.35 -20.40 -11.76
N ALA A 75 -10.20 -19.49 -11.25
CA ALA A 75 -10.00 -18.88 -9.93
C ALA A 75 -9.73 -19.90 -8.80
N ALA A 76 -10.12 -21.17 -8.98
CA ALA A 76 -9.81 -22.30 -8.12
C ALA A 76 -8.30 -22.63 -8.01
N GLU A 77 -7.50 -22.44 -9.05
CA GLU A 77 -6.08 -22.85 -9.09
C GLU A 77 -5.12 -21.78 -8.50
N ILE A 78 -5.63 -20.56 -8.27
CA ILE A 78 -4.84 -19.45 -7.74
C ILE A 78 -4.52 -19.68 -6.26
N ARG A 79 -3.26 -19.98 -5.95
CA ARG A 79 -2.74 -20.18 -4.57
C ARG A 79 -2.57 -18.88 -3.80
N GLY A 80 -2.23 -17.79 -4.50
CA GLY A 80 -2.12 -16.47 -3.90
C GLY A 80 -2.06 -15.35 -4.92
N ALA A 81 -2.75 -14.24 -4.62
CA ALA A 81 -2.84 -13.06 -5.48
C ALA A 81 -2.46 -11.77 -4.74
N ARG A 82 -1.96 -10.80 -5.50
CA ARG A 82 -1.80 -9.40 -5.05
C ARG A 82 -3.11 -8.63 -5.25
N SER A 83 -3.16 -7.36 -4.83
CA SER A 83 -4.36 -6.54 -5.03
C SER A 83 -4.74 -6.44 -6.51
N VAL A 84 -5.96 -6.87 -6.84
CA VAL A 84 -6.52 -6.80 -8.19
C VAL A 84 -6.57 -5.35 -8.68
N ALA A 85 -7.00 -4.41 -7.84
CA ALA A 85 -7.15 -3.01 -8.22
C ALA A 85 -5.80 -2.36 -8.55
N TYR A 86 -4.76 -2.59 -7.75
CA TYR A 86 -3.43 -2.06 -8.07
C TYR A 86 -2.78 -2.81 -9.23
N SER A 87 -3.01 -4.11 -9.38
CA SER A 87 -2.60 -4.87 -10.55
C SER A 87 -3.16 -4.29 -11.85
N LEU A 88 -4.44 -3.94 -11.88
CA LEU A 88 -5.06 -3.25 -13.04
C LEU A 88 -4.41 -1.89 -13.29
N ALA A 89 -4.19 -1.09 -12.24
CA ALA A 89 -3.52 0.20 -12.38
C ALA A 89 -2.08 0.03 -12.91
N ALA A 90 -1.32 -0.94 -12.40
CA ALA A 90 0.04 -1.24 -12.83
C ALA A 90 0.11 -1.68 -14.29
N PHE A 91 -0.89 -2.43 -14.76
CA PHE A 91 -0.98 -2.82 -16.16
C PHE A 91 -1.36 -1.64 -17.07
N ILE A 92 -2.43 -0.90 -16.75
CA ILE A 92 -2.90 0.26 -17.52
C ILE A 92 -1.82 1.35 -17.62
N PHE A 93 -1.13 1.63 -16.51
CA PHE A 93 -0.04 2.61 -16.44
C PHE A 93 1.34 1.97 -16.57
N GLY A 94 1.42 0.77 -17.15
CA GLY A 94 2.65 0.00 -17.26
C GLY A 94 3.63 0.50 -18.31
N ALA A 95 3.27 1.50 -19.11
CA ALA A 95 4.11 2.00 -20.18
C ALA A 95 5.40 2.68 -19.67
N PRO A 96 6.47 2.67 -20.49
CA PRO A 96 6.63 1.88 -21.72
C PRO A 96 7.02 0.43 -21.42
N ASN A 97 6.50 -0.54 -22.19
CA ASN A 97 6.94 -1.94 -22.15
C ASN A 97 7.04 -2.56 -20.75
N ALA A 98 5.96 -2.48 -19.95
CA ALA A 98 5.88 -2.96 -18.57
C ALA A 98 6.83 -2.29 -17.55
N LYS A 99 7.53 -1.22 -17.92
CA LYS A 99 8.43 -0.50 -17.01
C LYS A 99 7.70 0.42 -16.01
N MET A 100 6.38 0.56 -16.08
CA MET A 100 5.58 1.26 -15.04
C MET A 100 6.02 2.71 -14.77
N TRP A 101 6.52 3.43 -15.77
CA TRP A 101 6.87 4.85 -15.62
C TRP A 101 5.62 5.70 -15.40
N LEU A 102 4.56 5.44 -16.17
CA LEU A 102 3.30 6.15 -16.02
C LEU A 102 2.64 5.84 -14.68
N LEU A 103 2.85 4.64 -14.13
CA LEU A 103 2.35 4.28 -12.80
C LEU A 103 3.01 5.16 -11.74
N CYS A 104 4.34 5.31 -11.77
CA CYS A 104 5.03 6.21 -10.85
C CYS A 104 4.64 7.68 -11.06
N ALA A 105 4.38 8.11 -12.30
CA ALA A 105 3.83 9.44 -12.57
C ALA A 105 2.44 9.63 -11.96
N PHE A 106 1.57 8.62 -12.05
CA PHE A 106 0.26 8.62 -11.40
C PHE A 106 0.38 8.71 -9.87
N GLN A 107 1.30 7.94 -9.27
CA GLN A 107 1.59 8.01 -7.83
C GLN A 107 2.12 9.39 -7.41
N ALA A 108 3.03 9.96 -8.18
CA ALA A 108 3.59 11.29 -7.95
C ALA A 108 2.51 12.39 -8.09
N LEU A 109 1.56 12.24 -9.03
CA LEU A 109 0.42 13.15 -9.18
C LEU A 109 -0.52 13.10 -7.97
N ALA A 110 -0.90 11.90 -7.50
CA ALA A 110 -1.74 11.75 -6.32
C ALA A 110 -1.06 12.33 -5.06
N THR A 111 0.24 12.06 -4.90
CA THR A 111 1.06 12.59 -3.81
C THR A 111 1.19 14.11 -3.89
N GLY A 112 1.45 14.63 -5.09
CA GLY A 112 1.56 16.06 -5.38
C GLY A 112 0.26 16.80 -5.09
N PHE A 113 -0.88 16.20 -5.44
CA PHE A 113 -2.21 16.77 -5.20
C PHE A 113 -2.47 16.93 -3.70
N LEU A 114 -2.33 15.86 -2.91
CA LEU A 114 -2.58 15.93 -1.46
C LEU A 114 -1.53 16.80 -0.74
N GLY A 115 -0.27 16.78 -1.17
CA GLY A 115 0.77 17.66 -0.65
C GLY A 115 0.47 19.14 -0.91
N ALA A 116 0.10 19.49 -2.15
CA ALA A 116 -0.27 20.84 -2.51
C ALA A 116 -1.56 21.32 -1.81
N ALA A 117 -2.58 20.44 -1.72
CA ALA A 117 -3.82 20.73 -1.00
C ALA A 117 -3.54 21.02 0.47
N THR A 118 -2.74 20.18 1.13
CA THR A 118 -2.33 20.38 2.53
C THR A 118 -1.67 21.75 2.71
N LEU A 119 -0.68 22.09 1.89
CA LEU A 119 0.02 23.36 2.01
C LEU A 119 -0.92 24.57 1.78
N LEU A 120 -1.82 24.51 0.79
CA LEU A 120 -2.77 25.58 0.53
C LEU A 120 -3.77 25.77 1.69
N LEU A 121 -4.22 24.69 2.30
CA LEU A 121 -5.24 24.72 3.37
C LEU A 121 -4.67 25.24 4.71
N PHE A 122 -3.36 25.07 4.95
CA PHE A 122 -2.73 25.41 6.23
C PHE A 122 -1.72 26.59 6.17
N ALA A 123 -1.11 26.88 5.02
CA ALA A 123 -0.03 27.89 4.92
C ALA A 123 -0.47 29.25 4.34
N ASN A 124 -1.77 29.51 4.30
CA ASN A 124 -2.47 30.77 3.99
C ASN A 124 -1.69 31.85 3.19
N GLN A 125 -2.07 32.10 1.93
CA GLN A 125 -1.54 33.14 1.01
C GLN A 125 -0.02 33.13 0.70
N GLU A 126 0.79 32.25 1.30
CA GLU A 126 2.22 32.19 1.02
C GLU A 126 2.48 31.91 -0.47
N ARG A 127 3.24 32.79 -1.14
CA ARG A 127 3.47 32.69 -2.60
C ARG A 127 4.51 31.62 -2.99
N LYS A 128 5.30 31.12 -2.04
CA LYS A 128 6.47 30.24 -2.30
C LYS A 128 6.27 28.79 -1.83
N LEU A 129 5.04 28.28 -1.85
CA LEU A 129 4.72 26.90 -1.42
C LEU A 129 5.50 25.82 -2.18
N TRP A 130 5.86 26.08 -3.45
CA TRP A 130 6.71 25.18 -4.23
C TRP A 130 8.05 24.89 -3.56
N ARG A 131 8.61 25.81 -2.75
CA ARG A 131 9.85 25.58 -2.00
C ARG A 131 9.66 24.52 -0.93
N LYS A 132 8.50 24.50 -0.25
CA LYS A 132 8.18 23.48 0.74
C LYS A 132 8.01 22.12 0.09
N LEU A 133 7.39 22.07 -1.09
CA LEU A 133 7.29 20.85 -1.90
C LEU A 133 8.67 20.37 -2.37
N ALA A 134 9.55 21.28 -2.77
CA ALA A 134 10.92 20.94 -3.15
C ALA A 134 11.73 20.39 -1.96
N VAL A 135 11.62 21.03 -0.79
CA VAL A 135 12.22 20.52 0.46
C VAL A 135 11.65 19.14 0.78
N LEU A 136 10.34 18.95 0.70
CA LEU A 136 9.70 17.65 0.93
C LEU A 136 10.21 16.58 -0.05
N ALA A 137 10.45 16.93 -1.32
CA ALA A 137 10.93 16.01 -2.35
C ALA A 137 12.36 15.49 -2.10
N VAL A 138 13.23 16.27 -1.48
CA VAL A 138 14.66 15.92 -1.27
C VAL A 138 15.03 15.63 0.18
N ALA A 139 14.26 16.13 1.15
CA ALA A 139 14.50 15.96 2.58
C ALA A 139 13.45 15.05 3.24
N SER A 140 12.85 14.16 2.46
CA SER A 140 11.99 13.07 2.93
C SER A 140 12.05 11.90 1.93
N PRO A 141 11.60 10.69 2.30
CA PRO A 141 11.59 9.55 1.39
C PRO A 141 10.46 9.63 0.36
N VAL A 142 9.58 10.64 0.40
CA VAL A 142 8.34 10.67 -0.39
C VAL A 142 8.56 10.50 -1.89
N ALA A 143 9.60 11.13 -2.46
CA ALA A 143 9.89 11.05 -3.88
C ALA A 143 10.31 9.63 -4.29
N PHE A 144 11.15 8.98 -3.47
CA PHE A 144 11.57 7.60 -3.70
C PHE A 144 10.39 6.63 -3.58
N VAL A 145 9.55 6.78 -2.57
CA VAL A 145 8.37 5.91 -2.38
C VAL A 145 7.34 6.13 -3.49
N ALA A 146 7.12 7.37 -3.95
CA ALA A 146 6.24 7.64 -5.10
C ALA A 146 6.77 7.06 -6.41
N CYS A 147 8.09 6.89 -6.53
CA CYS A 147 8.77 6.29 -7.68
C CYS A 147 9.01 4.77 -7.56
N LEU A 148 8.54 4.16 -6.47
CA LEU A 148 8.56 2.70 -6.29
C LEU A 148 7.27 2.12 -6.87
N ALA A 149 7.39 1.13 -7.76
CA ALA A 149 6.27 0.51 -8.45
C ALA A 149 5.51 -0.51 -7.57
N ILE A 150 5.05 -0.06 -6.39
CA ILE A 150 4.16 -0.76 -5.45
C ILE A 150 3.24 0.27 -4.75
N PRO A 151 2.10 -0.13 -4.16
CA PRO A 151 1.09 0.82 -3.69
C PRO A 151 1.42 1.54 -2.37
N ASP A 152 2.59 1.30 -1.76
CA ASP A 152 2.89 1.70 -0.37
C ASP A 152 2.77 3.22 -0.11
N ILE A 153 3.02 4.06 -1.11
CA ILE A 153 2.82 5.52 -0.98
C ILE A 153 1.37 5.85 -0.58
N PHE A 154 0.40 5.05 -1.05
CA PHE A 154 -1.01 5.29 -0.78
C PHE A 154 -1.40 5.04 0.68
N ALA A 155 -0.62 4.30 1.47
CA ALA A 155 -0.87 4.18 2.91
C ALA A 155 -0.86 5.58 3.58
N GLY A 156 0.18 6.36 3.30
CA GLY A 156 0.30 7.74 3.80
C GLY A 156 -0.75 8.67 3.20
N LEU A 157 -1.09 8.49 1.91
CA LEU A 157 -2.13 9.29 1.26
C LEU A 157 -3.53 9.04 1.83
N VAL A 158 -3.85 7.80 2.21
CA VAL A 158 -5.12 7.45 2.88
C VAL A 158 -5.23 8.16 4.23
N VAL A 159 -4.17 8.08 5.04
CA VAL A 159 -4.10 8.77 6.34
C VAL A 159 -4.29 10.27 6.16
N LEU A 160 -3.52 10.89 5.26
CA LEU A 160 -3.57 12.31 5.00
C LEU A 160 -4.93 12.77 4.47
N ALA A 161 -5.52 12.04 3.51
CA ALA A 161 -6.80 12.39 2.92
C ALA A 161 -7.94 12.36 3.94
N ILE A 162 -8.02 11.31 4.78
CA ILE A 162 -9.05 11.22 5.83
C ILE A 162 -8.87 12.36 6.85
N ALA A 163 -7.63 12.64 7.26
CA ALA A 163 -7.33 13.74 8.18
C ALA A 163 -7.70 15.12 7.60
N LEU A 164 -7.39 15.37 6.31
CA LEU A 164 -7.74 16.61 5.62
C LEU A 164 -9.25 16.81 5.58
N VAL A 165 -10.01 15.77 5.21
CA VAL A 165 -11.48 15.83 5.18
C VAL A 165 -12.05 16.06 6.58
N ALA A 166 -11.50 15.41 7.61
CA ALA A 166 -11.95 15.59 8.98
C ALA A 166 -11.72 17.02 9.50
N VAL A 167 -10.60 17.66 9.15
CA VAL A 167 -10.19 18.94 9.76
C VAL A 167 -10.49 20.16 8.89
N THR A 168 -10.53 20.02 7.58
CA THR A 168 -10.57 21.15 6.63
C THR A 168 -11.74 21.09 5.65
N TYR A 169 -12.75 20.27 5.93
CA TYR A 169 -13.94 20.06 5.10
C TYR A 169 -14.46 21.35 4.46
N GLU A 170 -14.85 22.34 5.28
CA GLU A 170 -15.49 23.57 4.84
C GLU A 170 -14.59 24.45 3.96
N ARG A 171 -13.26 24.29 4.03
CA ARG A 171 -12.28 25.06 3.25
C ARG A 171 -12.02 24.47 1.86
N MET A 172 -12.44 23.22 1.62
CA MET A 172 -12.25 22.54 0.33
C MET A 172 -13.45 22.76 -0.59
N SER A 173 -13.19 22.99 -1.88
CA SER A 173 -14.24 22.94 -2.91
C SER A 173 -14.75 21.51 -3.08
N ALA A 174 -15.94 21.34 -3.66
CA ALA A 174 -16.49 20.01 -3.92
C ALA A 174 -15.57 19.16 -4.80
N GLY A 175 -14.91 19.76 -5.81
CA GLY A 175 -13.94 19.05 -6.66
C GLY A 175 -12.73 18.54 -5.88
N VAL A 176 -12.15 19.37 -5.01
CA VAL A 176 -11.01 18.98 -4.17
C VAL A 176 -11.40 17.85 -3.22
N ARG A 177 -12.58 17.94 -2.60
CA ARG A 177 -13.11 16.85 -1.75
C ARG A 177 -13.24 15.56 -2.54
N THR A 178 -13.90 15.60 -3.70
CA THR A 178 -14.09 14.41 -4.54
C THR A 178 -12.76 13.75 -4.92
N VAL A 179 -11.79 14.51 -5.42
CA VAL A 179 -10.47 13.95 -5.78
C VAL A 179 -9.76 13.37 -4.55
N THR A 180 -9.85 14.03 -3.39
CA THR A 180 -9.28 13.54 -2.12
C THR A 180 -9.89 12.20 -1.72
N ILE A 181 -11.23 12.05 -1.80
CA ILE A 181 -11.92 10.79 -1.51
C ILE A 181 -11.53 9.70 -2.51
N LEU A 182 -11.45 10.03 -3.81
CA LEU A 182 -11.10 9.07 -4.84
C LEU A 182 -9.67 8.54 -4.66
N ILE A 183 -8.71 9.40 -4.32
CA ILE A 183 -7.33 8.98 -3.99
C ILE A 183 -7.32 8.03 -2.79
N ALA A 184 -8.05 8.37 -1.73
CA ALA A 184 -8.12 7.54 -0.52
C ALA A 184 -8.82 6.20 -0.76
N ALA A 185 -9.97 6.20 -1.45
CA ALA A 185 -10.69 4.98 -1.80
C ALA A 185 -9.87 4.06 -2.71
N ALA A 186 -9.19 4.62 -3.72
CA ALA A 186 -8.26 3.87 -4.57
C ALA A 186 -7.10 3.32 -3.74
N GLY A 187 -6.51 4.14 -2.86
CA GLY A 187 -5.45 3.70 -1.94
C GLY A 187 -5.87 2.51 -1.09
N ILE A 188 -7.08 2.52 -0.53
CA ILE A 188 -7.64 1.40 0.24
C ILE A 188 -7.79 0.16 -0.62
N ALA A 189 -8.29 0.30 -1.86
CA ALA A 189 -8.43 -0.80 -2.79
C ALA A 189 -7.08 -1.39 -3.26
N PHE A 190 -6.04 -0.55 -3.32
CA PHE A 190 -4.73 -0.93 -3.84
C PHE A 190 -3.92 -1.87 -2.94
N HIS A 191 -4.21 -1.93 -1.64
CA HIS A 191 -3.50 -2.85 -0.76
C HIS A 191 -4.33 -3.28 0.45
N ALA A 192 -4.34 -4.57 0.76
CA ALA A 192 -5.16 -5.11 1.85
C ALA A 192 -4.77 -4.55 3.23
N SER A 193 -3.49 -4.18 3.45
CA SER A 193 -3.07 -3.55 4.70
C SER A 193 -3.61 -2.13 4.90
N HIS A 194 -4.12 -1.47 3.84
CA HIS A 194 -4.68 -0.13 3.96
C HIS A 194 -6.09 -0.14 4.54
N LEU A 195 -6.82 -1.27 4.49
CA LEU A 195 -8.14 -1.42 5.11
C LEU A 195 -8.13 -1.16 6.64
N PRO A 196 -7.30 -1.84 7.45
CA PRO A 196 -7.24 -1.56 8.89
C PRO A 196 -6.72 -0.15 9.20
N ILE A 197 -5.78 0.38 8.40
CA ILE A 197 -5.28 1.77 8.53
C ILE A 197 -6.43 2.75 8.31
N ALA A 198 -7.19 2.59 7.23
CA ALA A 198 -8.33 3.43 6.91
C ALA A 198 -9.42 3.33 7.95
N LEU A 199 -9.73 2.12 8.44
CA LEU A 199 -10.71 1.95 9.52
C LEU A 199 -10.29 2.72 10.78
N ALA A 200 -9.05 2.54 11.22
CA ALA A 200 -8.52 3.25 12.40
C ALA A 200 -8.59 4.78 12.21
N MET A 201 -8.17 5.27 11.04
CA MET A 201 -8.23 6.70 10.71
C MET A 201 -9.65 7.24 10.60
N THR A 202 -10.58 6.50 10.02
CA THR A 202 -12.00 6.87 9.95
C THR A 202 -12.60 6.94 11.36
N LEU A 203 -12.29 5.97 12.24
CA LEU A 203 -12.76 5.99 13.63
C LEU A 203 -12.15 7.17 14.41
N ALA A 204 -10.86 7.44 14.23
CA ALA A 204 -10.19 8.60 14.84
C ALA A 204 -10.82 9.92 14.36
N ALA A 205 -11.11 10.04 13.06
CA ALA A 205 -11.78 11.19 12.48
C ALA A 205 -13.22 11.36 13.01
N ILE A 206 -14.00 10.28 13.12
CA ILE A 206 -15.34 10.28 13.74
C ILE A 206 -15.26 10.74 15.19
N GLY A 207 -14.31 10.21 15.97
CA GLY A 207 -14.08 10.63 17.36
C GLY A 207 -13.72 12.12 17.46
N TRP A 208 -12.89 12.60 16.54
CA TRP A 208 -12.55 14.03 16.44
C TRP A 208 -13.78 14.90 16.13
N LEU A 209 -14.60 14.51 15.15
CA LEU A 209 -15.84 15.25 14.82
C LEU A 209 -16.83 15.25 15.99
N ALA A 210 -16.96 14.13 16.71
CA ALA A 210 -17.84 14.04 17.89
C ALA A 210 -17.36 14.99 18.99
N PHE A 211 -16.05 15.05 19.21
CA PHE A 211 -15.44 15.92 20.19
C PHE A 211 -15.57 17.41 19.84
N ASP A 212 -15.39 17.79 18.57
CA ASP A 212 -15.57 19.18 18.11
C ASP A 212 -17.04 19.60 18.18
N ALA A 213 -17.97 18.70 17.79
CA ALA A 213 -19.41 18.90 17.92
C ALA A 213 -19.85 19.17 19.37
N TRP A 214 -19.19 18.52 20.33
CA TRP A 214 -19.45 18.72 21.75
C TRP A 214 -18.90 20.05 22.28
N ARG A 215 -17.76 20.53 21.78
CA ARG A 215 -17.04 21.69 22.35
C ARG A 215 -17.37 23.04 21.73
N ARG A 216 -17.71 23.13 20.44
CA ARG A 216 -17.71 24.42 19.72
C ARG A 216 -19.01 24.73 18.98
N ALA A 217 -19.51 23.81 18.16
CA ALA A 217 -20.71 24.00 17.33
C ALA A 217 -21.09 22.67 16.65
N PRO A 218 -22.34 22.50 16.19
CA PRO A 218 -22.74 21.31 15.44
C PRO A 218 -21.93 21.16 14.14
N VAL A 219 -21.28 20.01 13.97
CA VAL A 219 -20.55 19.65 12.75
C VAL A 219 -21.56 19.37 11.62
N PRO A 220 -21.34 19.90 10.39
CA PRO A 220 -22.22 19.66 9.25
C PRO A 220 -22.44 18.16 8.99
N ARG A 221 -23.69 17.71 8.87
CA ARG A 221 -24.02 16.29 8.61
C ARG A 221 -23.28 15.70 7.41
N GLN A 222 -23.04 16.52 6.39
CA GLN A 222 -22.30 16.10 5.20
C GLN A 222 -20.85 15.73 5.54
N GLN A 223 -20.18 16.45 6.44
CA GLN A 223 -18.78 16.18 6.80
C GLN A 223 -18.58 14.76 7.34
N TRP A 224 -19.55 14.25 8.13
CA TRP A 224 -19.56 12.86 8.59
C TRP A 224 -19.59 11.87 7.42
N ALA A 225 -20.48 12.09 6.46
CA ALA A 225 -20.57 11.24 5.27
C ALA A 225 -19.27 11.28 4.45
N TRP A 226 -18.66 12.46 4.31
CA TRP A 226 -17.39 12.61 3.60
C TRP A 226 -16.20 11.95 4.30
N VAL A 227 -16.18 11.90 5.64
CA VAL A 227 -15.16 11.16 6.41
C VAL A 227 -15.32 9.64 6.27
N ILE A 228 -16.55 9.15 6.18
CA ILE A 228 -16.86 7.72 6.04
C ILE A 228 -16.66 7.23 4.60
N ALA A 229 -16.89 8.10 3.62
CA ALA A 229 -16.89 7.76 2.19
C ALA A 229 -15.63 7.01 1.69
N PRO A 230 -14.37 7.38 2.05
CA PRO A 230 -13.19 6.67 1.57
C PRO A 230 -13.20 5.20 1.97
N PHE A 231 -13.54 4.91 3.24
CA PHE A 231 -13.58 3.56 3.77
C PHE A 231 -14.66 2.73 3.06
N VAL A 232 -15.87 3.25 2.96
CA VAL A 232 -16.99 2.54 2.32
C VAL A 232 -16.71 2.30 0.83
N LEU A 233 -16.28 3.32 0.10
CA LEU A 233 -15.99 3.22 -1.33
C LEU A 233 -14.79 2.30 -1.61
N GLY A 234 -13.72 2.45 -0.82
CA GLY A 234 -12.52 1.60 -0.94
C GLY A 234 -12.82 0.13 -0.63
N ALA A 235 -13.50 -0.15 0.48
CA ALA A 235 -13.91 -1.50 0.84
C ALA A 235 -14.87 -2.11 -0.20
N ALA A 236 -15.84 -1.34 -0.70
CA ALA A 236 -16.73 -1.78 -1.77
C ALA A 236 -15.96 -2.08 -3.07
N ALA A 237 -15.00 -1.24 -3.45
CA ALA A 237 -14.14 -1.47 -4.61
C ALA A 237 -13.28 -2.73 -4.43
N THR A 238 -12.76 -2.99 -3.23
CA THR A 238 -12.03 -4.23 -2.91
C THR A 238 -12.94 -5.46 -3.05
N VAL A 239 -14.13 -5.43 -2.47
CA VAL A 239 -15.10 -6.53 -2.55
C VAL A 239 -15.51 -6.78 -4.00
N ALA A 240 -15.85 -5.73 -4.74
CA ALA A 240 -16.21 -5.83 -6.15
C ALA A 240 -15.08 -6.42 -6.99
N SER A 241 -13.84 -5.93 -6.79
CA SER A 241 -12.67 -6.43 -7.52
C SER A 241 -12.40 -7.90 -7.23
N ASN A 242 -12.52 -8.32 -5.96
CA ASN A 242 -12.34 -9.71 -5.55
C ASN A 242 -13.49 -10.61 -6.04
N PHE A 243 -14.72 -10.09 -6.07
CA PHE A 243 -15.87 -10.82 -6.61
C PHE A 243 -15.69 -11.10 -8.10
N VAL A 244 -15.27 -10.10 -8.88
CA VAL A 244 -15.00 -10.25 -10.32
C VAL A 244 -13.82 -11.18 -10.57
N ALA A 245 -12.73 -11.06 -9.80
CA ALA A 245 -11.51 -11.83 -10.02
C ALA A 245 -11.58 -13.28 -9.52
N PHE A 246 -12.29 -13.52 -8.41
CA PHE A 246 -12.25 -14.80 -7.69
C PHE A 246 -13.62 -15.45 -7.48
N GLY A 247 -14.71 -14.80 -7.90
CA GLY A 247 -16.08 -15.31 -7.76
C GLY A 247 -16.65 -15.23 -6.34
N GLY A 248 -15.96 -14.57 -5.39
CA GLY A 248 -16.38 -14.47 -4.00
C GLY A 248 -16.25 -13.06 -3.42
N ALA A 249 -17.25 -12.63 -2.66
CA ALA A 249 -17.21 -11.36 -1.94
C ALA A 249 -16.22 -11.45 -0.78
N SER A 250 -15.10 -10.72 -0.87
CA SER A 250 -14.04 -10.77 0.14
C SER A 250 -13.32 -9.42 0.24
N LEU A 251 -12.96 -9.03 1.46
CA LEU A 251 -12.10 -7.86 1.72
C LEU A 251 -10.61 -8.19 1.60
N THR A 252 -10.25 -9.47 1.69
CA THR A 252 -8.85 -9.93 1.70
C THR A 252 -8.47 -10.74 0.47
N GLY A 253 -9.46 -11.16 -0.34
CA GLY A 253 -9.27 -11.96 -1.54
C GLY A 253 -8.46 -13.23 -1.27
N LYS A 254 -7.72 -13.69 -2.28
CA LYS A 254 -6.78 -14.81 -2.18
C LYS A 254 -5.37 -14.37 -1.75
N ARG A 255 -5.22 -13.46 -0.79
CA ARG A 255 -3.89 -12.98 -0.35
C ARG A 255 -3.04 -14.08 0.28
N TYR A 256 -1.72 -13.94 0.27
CA TYR A 256 -0.87 -14.81 1.11
C TYR A 256 -1.09 -14.51 2.61
N PRO A 257 -0.97 -15.52 3.49
CA PRO A 257 -1.15 -15.38 4.94
C PRO A 257 0.07 -14.70 5.60
N LEU A 258 0.26 -13.42 5.26
CA LEU A 258 1.36 -12.58 5.72
C LEU A 258 1.31 -12.33 7.23
N THR A 259 0.13 -12.30 7.83
CA THR A 259 -0.03 -12.09 9.28
C THR A 259 0.41 -13.34 10.04
N LEU A 260 0.04 -14.52 9.56
CA LEU A 260 0.57 -15.79 10.08
C LEU A 260 2.08 -15.86 9.90
N ALA A 261 2.60 -15.55 8.70
CA ALA A 261 4.04 -15.55 8.43
C ALA A 261 4.81 -14.62 9.38
N ARG A 262 4.24 -13.44 9.69
CA ARG A 262 4.80 -12.50 10.66
C ARG A 262 4.80 -13.06 12.07
N SER A 263 3.69 -13.65 12.52
CA SER A 263 3.59 -14.26 13.86
C SER A 263 4.53 -15.46 14.03
N VAL A 264 4.70 -16.26 12.97
CA VAL A 264 5.69 -17.35 12.92
C VAL A 264 7.11 -16.81 13.01
N ALA A 265 7.44 -15.79 12.23
CA ALA A 265 8.79 -15.21 12.20
C ALA A 265 9.19 -14.49 13.50
N GLU A 266 8.22 -13.92 14.23
CA GLU A 266 8.48 -13.26 15.52
C GLU A 266 8.53 -14.27 16.70
N GLY A 267 8.10 -15.51 16.48
CA GLY A 267 8.18 -16.63 17.44
C GLY A 267 6.82 -17.21 17.87
N PRO A 268 5.87 -16.42 18.42
CA PRO A 268 4.63 -16.92 19.00
C PRO A 268 3.83 -17.86 18.11
N GLY A 269 3.67 -17.53 16.83
CA GLY A 269 2.95 -18.36 15.86
C GLY A 269 3.63 -19.72 15.66
N LYS A 270 4.97 -19.74 15.59
CA LYS A 270 5.75 -20.96 15.45
C LYS A 270 5.61 -21.85 16.68
N TRP A 271 5.85 -21.32 17.87
CA TRP A 271 5.78 -22.09 19.11
C TRP A 271 4.38 -22.62 19.38
N TYR A 272 3.35 -21.83 19.05
CA TYR A 272 1.97 -22.26 19.16
C TYR A 272 1.68 -23.43 18.22
N LEU A 273 2.09 -23.35 16.94
CA LEU A 273 1.89 -24.43 15.98
C LEU A 273 2.67 -25.69 16.37
N GLU A 274 3.96 -25.57 16.68
CA GLU A 274 4.80 -26.73 17.07
C GLU A 274 4.27 -27.46 18.32
N LYS A 275 3.67 -26.72 19.26
CA LYS A 275 3.09 -27.33 20.47
C LYS A 275 1.74 -28.01 20.21
N ASN A 276 0.97 -27.54 19.24
CA ASN A 276 -0.43 -27.91 19.11
C ASN A 276 -0.79 -28.65 17.82
N CYS A 277 0.10 -28.76 16.83
CA CYS A 277 -0.20 -29.43 15.56
C CYS A 277 -0.55 -30.93 15.71
N ASP A 278 -0.13 -31.58 16.78
CA ASP A 278 -0.51 -32.98 17.07
C ASP A 278 -1.99 -33.12 17.49
N HIS A 279 -2.61 -32.04 17.96
CA HIS A 279 -3.98 -32.04 18.50
C HIS A 279 -4.94 -31.15 17.69
N LEU A 280 -4.41 -30.09 17.06
CA LEU A 280 -5.16 -29.14 16.26
C LEU A 280 -5.03 -29.50 14.78
N LYS A 281 -6.17 -29.63 14.10
CA LYS A 281 -6.26 -30.00 12.69
C LYS A 281 -6.24 -28.77 11.77
N TYR A 282 -5.35 -27.82 12.05
CA TYR A 282 -5.18 -26.69 11.14
C TYR A 282 -4.54 -27.16 9.84
N ALA A 283 -4.98 -26.60 8.71
CA ALA A 283 -4.43 -26.90 7.40
C ALA A 283 -2.93 -26.60 7.32
N ILE A 284 -2.42 -25.62 8.10
CA ILE A 284 -0.98 -25.34 8.17
C ILE A 284 -0.18 -26.51 8.77
N CYS A 285 -0.77 -27.28 9.69
CA CYS A 285 -0.15 -28.45 10.29
C CYS A 285 -0.10 -29.64 9.32
N GLU A 286 -1.07 -29.74 8.40
CA GLU A 286 -1.00 -30.72 7.29
C GLU A 286 0.17 -30.41 6.35
N VAL A 287 0.40 -29.12 6.06
CA VAL A 287 1.48 -28.67 5.17
C VAL A 287 2.85 -28.81 5.85
N TYR A 288 2.92 -28.57 7.16
CA TYR A 288 4.11 -28.65 8.00
C TYR A 288 3.89 -29.52 9.24
N PRO A 289 3.99 -30.87 9.10
CA PRO A 289 3.68 -31.79 10.20
C PRO A 289 4.73 -31.80 11.33
N HIS A 290 5.94 -31.28 11.09
CA HIS A 290 7.04 -31.34 12.06
C HIS A 290 7.47 -29.98 12.57
N SER A 291 7.70 -29.02 11.66
CA SER A 291 8.10 -27.66 12.02
C SER A 291 7.80 -26.71 10.87
N VAL A 292 7.51 -25.46 11.25
CA VAL A 292 7.33 -24.35 10.30
C VAL A 292 8.64 -23.57 10.15
N PRO A 293 8.97 -23.07 8.95
CA PRO A 293 10.11 -22.19 8.73
C PRO A 293 10.10 -20.96 9.65
N SER A 294 11.29 -20.45 10.00
CA SER A 294 11.43 -19.41 11.04
C SER A 294 11.47 -17.98 10.51
N SER A 295 11.48 -17.79 9.19
CA SER A 295 11.51 -16.47 8.56
C SER A 295 10.33 -16.29 7.61
N ILE A 296 9.90 -15.03 7.41
CA ILE A 296 8.80 -14.70 6.49
C ILE A 296 9.12 -15.19 5.07
N ASN A 297 10.36 -14.97 4.62
CA ASN A 297 10.77 -15.33 3.27
C ASN A 297 10.82 -16.84 3.06
N GLU A 298 11.38 -17.62 4.00
CA GLU A 298 11.38 -19.08 3.88
C GLU A 298 9.97 -19.65 3.99
N PHE A 299 9.14 -19.11 4.88
CA PHE A 299 7.77 -19.56 5.08
C PHE A 299 6.89 -19.31 3.84
N LEU A 300 6.99 -18.13 3.21
CA LEU A 300 6.14 -17.77 2.07
C LEU A 300 6.73 -18.16 0.71
N TRP A 301 8.02 -17.88 0.51
CA TRP A 301 8.66 -17.80 -0.81
C TRP A 301 9.83 -18.77 -0.99
N GLY A 302 10.27 -19.44 0.08
CA GLY A 302 11.34 -20.43 0.02
C GLY A 302 10.96 -21.61 -0.87
N SER A 303 11.95 -22.41 -1.28
CA SER A 303 11.73 -23.65 -2.03
C SER A 303 10.81 -24.64 -1.30
N ASN A 304 10.79 -24.58 0.04
CA ASN A 304 9.90 -25.33 0.92
C ASN A 304 8.81 -24.44 1.58
N GLY A 305 8.54 -23.26 1.02
CA GLY A 305 7.52 -22.33 1.50
C GLY A 305 6.10 -22.79 1.15
N ILE A 306 5.10 -22.16 1.78
CA ILE A 306 3.68 -22.51 1.59
C ILE A 306 3.23 -22.34 0.14
N LYS A 307 3.81 -21.39 -0.60
CA LYS A 307 3.49 -21.16 -2.01
C LYS A 307 3.72 -22.41 -2.87
N GLU A 308 4.81 -23.12 -2.60
CA GLU A 308 5.21 -24.32 -3.32
C GLU A 308 4.53 -25.58 -2.75
N ARG A 309 4.41 -25.68 -1.41
CA ARG A 309 3.91 -26.88 -0.73
C ARG A 309 2.39 -27.04 -0.68
N ALA A 310 1.65 -25.96 -0.46
CA ALA A 310 0.22 -26.05 -0.19
C ALA A 310 -0.58 -26.15 -1.50
N THR A 311 -1.60 -27.02 -1.53
CA THR A 311 -2.59 -27.01 -2.62
C THR A 311 -3.43 -25.73 -2.56
N PRO A 312 -4.13 -25.34 -3.64
CA PRO A 312 -5.03 -24.19 -3.61
C PRO A 312 -6.08 -24.29 -2.49
N GLU A 313 -6.65 -25.47 -2.26
CA GLU A 313 -7.64 -25.73 -1.20
C GLU A 313 -7.03 -25.60 0.19
N GLN A 314 -5.82 -26.12 0.40
CA GLN A 314 -5.09 -25.95 1.65
C GLN A 314 -4.77 -24.48 1.90
N MET A 315 -4.36 -23.72 0.87
CA MET A 315 -4.14 -22.28 0.99
C MET A 315 -5.42 -21.53 1.35
N ASP A 316 -6.57 -21.91 0.79
CA ASP A 316 -7.87 -21.34 1.13
C ASP A 316 -8.22 -21.60 2.61
N ARG A 317 -8.00 -22.84 3.11
CA ARG A 317 -8.17 -23.17 4.54
C ARG A 317 -7.20 -22.41 5.46
N ILE A 318 -5.91 -22.38 5.12
CA ILE A 318 -4.89 -21.65 5.89
C ILE A 318 -5.26 -20.17 6.02
N ARG A 319 -5.79 -19.54 4.97
CA ARG A 319 -6.27 -18.16 5.02
C ARG A 319 -7.49 -17.99 5.94
N ALA A 320 -8.42 -18.94 5.92
CA ALA A 320 -9.59 -18.91 6.79
C ALA A 320 -9.20 -19.07 8.28
N GLU A 321 -8.21 -19.92 8.56
CA GLU A 321 -7.70 -20.24 9.90
C GLU A 321 -6.67 -19.21 10.43
N GLU A 322 -6.06 -18.39 9.56
CA GLU A 322 -4.96 -17.48 9.90
C GLU A 322 -5.26 -16.62 11.14
N SER A 323 -6.44 -16.00 11.19
CA SER A 323 -6.81 -15.10 12.30
C SER A 323 -6.95 -15.85 13.62
N GLU A 324 -7.45 -17.08 13.59
CA GLU A 324 -7.62 -17.92 14.76
C GLU A 324 -6.24 -18.35 15.30
N VAL A 325 -5.37 -18.84 14.43
CA VAL A 325 -4.01 -19.26 14.80
C VAL A 325 -3.22 -18.09 15.40
N VAL A 326 -3.24 -16.92 14.75
CA VAL A 326 -2.53 -15.72 15.23
C VAL A 326 -3.09 -15.25 16.56
N LEU A 327 -4.42 -15.25 16.74
CA LEU A 327 -5.05 -14.84 17.99
C LEU A 327 -4.76 -15.84 19.12
N ALA A 328 -4.76 -17.13 18.83
CA ALA A 328 -4.44 -18.17 19.81
C ALA A 328 -2.96 -18.09 20.23
N ALA A 329 -2.04 -17.90 19.27
CA ALA A 329 -0.63 -17.63 19.55
C ALA A 329 -0.44 -16.36 20.40
N THR A 330 -1.14 -15.28 20.06
CA THR A 330 -1.10 -14.02 20.82
C THR A 330 -1.58 -14.21 22.26
N ARG A 331 -2.67 -14.99 22.47
CA ARG A 331 -3.19 -15.31 23.80
C ARG A 331 -2.25 -16.22 24.60
N ALA A 332 -1.54 -17.12 23.93
CA ALA A 332 -0.57 -18.01 24.56
C ALA A 332 0.72 -17.26 24.97
N TYR A 333 1.12 -16.22 24.22
CA TYR A 333 2.37 -15.49 24.43
C TYR A 333 2.20 -13.95 24.45
N PRO A 334 1.32 -13.38 25.31
CA PRO A 334 0.92 -11.97 25.22
C PRO A 334 2.07 -11.01 25.53
N LEU A 335 2.93 -11.34 26.51
CA LEU A 335 4.08 -10.51 26.86
C LEU A 335 5.15 -10.50 25.78
N VAL A 336 5.31 -11.62 25.05
CA VAL A 336 6.25 -11.69 23.93
C VAL A 336 5.74 -10.82 22.81
N GLU A 337 4.45 -10.91 22.44
CA GLU A 337 3.93 -10.06 21.37
C GLU A 337 3.95 -8.58 21.73
N LEU A 338 3.64 -8.22 22.98
CA LEU A 338 3.76 -6.84 23.42
C LEU A 338 5.21 -6.32 23.31
N ASN A 339 6.19 -7.13 23.71
CA ASN A 339 7.59 -6.77 23.61
C ASN A 339 8.06 -6.67 22.14
N ARG A 340 7.67 -7.63 21.29
CA ARG A 340 7.99 -7.61 19.85
C ARG A 340 7.37 -6.40 19.17
N PHE A 341 6.12 -6.09 19.48
CA PHE A 341 5.43 -4.89 19.00
C PHE A 341 6.18 -3.63 19.43
N ALA A 342 6.49 -3.46 20.72
CA ALA A 342 7.19 -2.29 21.24
C ALA A 342 8.57 -2.10 20.60
N LEU A 343 9.36 -3.17 20.49
CA LEU A 343 10.68 -3.15 19.85
C LEU A 343 10.59 -2.81 18.36
N ASN A 344 9.64 -3.41 17.63
CA ASN A 344 9.46 -3.15 16.21
C ASN A 344 8.97 -1.71 15.96
N PHE A 345 8.06 -1.20 16.80
CA PHE A 345 7.62 0.19 16.77
C PHE A 345 8.79 1.15 17.00
N ALA A 346 9.58 0.94 18.07
CA ALA A 346 10.73 1.77 18.37
C ALA A 346 11.78 1.76 17.25
N ARG A 347 12.06 0.59 16.64
CA ARG A 347 12.97 0.49 15.49
C ARG A 347 12.44 1.24 14.27
N GLN A 348 11.14 1.17 13.99
CA GLN A 348 10.54 1.86 12.84
C GLN A 348 10.55 3.38 13.02
N LEU A 349 10.42 3.90 14.25
CA LEU A 349 10.46 5.35 14.51
C LEU A 349 11.80 6.01 14.16
N VAL A 350 12.90 5.25 14.17
CA VAL A 350 14.25 5.78 13.91
C VAL A 350 14.82 5.35 12.56
N ARG A 351 14.07 4.57 11.77
CA ARG A 351 14.52 4.05 10.48
C ARG A 351 13.93 4.88 9.34
N PHE A 352 14.76 5.76 8.79
CA PHE A 352 14.39 6.68 7.69
C PHE A 352 14.95 6.26 6.32
N GLU A 353 15.33 5.00 6.16
CA GLU A 353 15.96 4.52 4.92
C GLU A 353 14.96 4.51 3.76
N PRO A 354 15.19 5.29 2.68
CA PRO A 354 14.54 5.03 1.40
C PRO A 354 15.12 3.69 0.93
N GLY A 355 14.33 2.61 1.00
CA GLY A 355 14.83 1.23 0.90
C GLY A 355 15.86 1.05 -0.22
N ALA A 356 17.13 0.88 0.15
CA ALA A 356 18.24 0.74 -0.80
C ALA A 356 18.05 -0.45 -1.76
N ALA A 357 17.41 -1.52 -1.27
CA ALA A 357 17.03 -2.72 -2.01
C ALA A 357 15.92 -2.50 -3.07
N VAL A 358 15.45 -1.26 -3.25
CA VAL A 358 14.42 -0.92 -4.24
C VAL A 358 15.03 -0.53 -5.59
N LEU A 359 16.32 -0.19 -5.62
CA LEU A 359 17.01 0.29 -6.81
C LEU A 359 18.03 -0.71 -7.35
N ASP A 360 18.21 -1.84 -6.68
CA ASP A 360 19.14 -2.92 -7.06
C ASP A 360 18.61 -3.83 -8.16
N SER A 361 17.43 -3.51 -8.70
CA SER A 361 16.70 -4.34 -9.64
C SER A 361 16.17 -3.50 -10.81
N ARG A 362 15.97 -4.15 -11.97
CA ARG A 362 15.32 -3.58 -13.16
C ARG A 362 14.35 -4.59 -13.75
N ILE A 363 13.33 -4.10 -14.46
CA ILE A 363 12.44 -4.96 -15.25
C ILE A 363 13.04 -5.17 -16.64
N VAL A 364 13.16 -6.44 -17.03
CA VAL A 364 13.49 -6.90 -18.38
C VAL A 364 12.38 -7.84 -18.86
N LEU A 365 12.04 -7.80 -20.14
CA LEU A 365 11.08 -8.75 -20.71
C LEU A 365 11.83 -10.00 -21.17
N ASP A 366 11.32 -11.17 -20.82
CA ASP A 366 11.79 -12.44 -21.40
C ASP A 366 11.32 -12.57 -22.87
N PRO A 367 11.78 -13.59 -23.63
CA PRO A 367 11.39 -13.79 -25.03
C PRO A 367 9.86 -13.91 -25.25
N GLN A 368 9.11 -14.26 -24.20
CA GLN A 368 7.66 -14.35 -24.21
C GLN A 368 6.98 -13.02 -23.86
N GLY A 369 7.75 -11.94 -23.66
CA GLY A 369 7.25 -10.61 -23.32
C GLY A 369 6.83 -10.46 -21.86
N THR A 370 7.18 -11.41 -20.99
CA THR A 370 6.81 -11.39 -19.57
C THR A 370 7.88 -10.65 -18.76
N PRO A 371 7.49 -9.70 -17.89
CA PRO A 371 8.46 -8.93 -17.10
C PRO A 371 9.12 -9.79 -16.02
N GLN A 372 10.45 -9.78 -15.99
CA GLN A 372 11.29 -10.40 -14.98
C GLN A 372 12.14 -9.34 -14.29
N LEU A 373 12.48 -9.59 -13.03
CA LEU A 373 13.41 -8.74 -12.30
C LEU A 373 14.83 -9.26 -12.51
N GLU A 374 15.70 -8.37 -12.96
CA GLU A 374 17.14 -8.61 -13.03
C GLU A 374 17.88 -7.68 -12.07
N PRO A 375 18.98 -8.15 -11.45
CA PRO A 375 19.87 -7.28 -10.70
C PRO A 375 20.38 -6.13 -11.55
N ALA A 376 20.56 -4.98 -10.92
CA ALA A 376 21.09 -3.80 -11.56
C ALA A 376 21.87 -2.92 -10.58
N SER A 377 22.98 -2.37 -11.05
CA SER A 377 23.75 -1.39 -10.27
C SER A 377 22.99 -0.07 -10.16
N TYR A 378 23.29 0.67 -9.09
CA TYR A 378 22.82 2.03 -8.86
C TYR A 378 23.83 2.78 -7.98
N ASP A 379 23.87 4.11 -8.13
CA ASP A 379 24.67 4.97 -7.26
C ASP A 379 23.95 5.21 -5.93
N ARG A 380 24.66 5.00 -4.82
CA ARG A 380 24.15 5.19 -3.45
C ARG A 380 24.20 6.64 -2.98
N PHE A 381 24.84 7.55 -3.73
CA PHE A 381 24.96 8.96 -3.37
C PHE A 381 23.60 9.56 -3.00
N TRP A 382 22.61 9.49 -3.89
CA TRP A 382 21.30 10.11 -3.68
C TRP A 382 20.51 9.46 -2.54
N THR A 383 20.51 8.13 -2.43
CA THR A 383 19.84 7.44 -1.32
C THR A 383 20.46 7.79 0.04
N THR A 384 21.80 7.92 0.07
CA THR A 384 22.53 8.31 1.30
C THR A 384 22.25 9.76 1.67
N LEU A 385 22.26 10.66 0.67
CA LEU A 385 21.95 12.07 0.87
C LEU A 385 20.53 12.25 1.42
N VAL A 386 19.52 11.63 0.80
CA VAL A 386 18.13 11.74 1.25
C VAL A 386 17.92 11.12 2.61
N HIS A 387 18.62 10.02 2.94
CA HIS A 387 18.58 9.44 4.28
C HIS A 387 19.02 10.47 5.34
N TRP A 388 20.18 11.10 5.16
CA TRP A 388 20.67 12.12 6.09
C TRP A 388 19.79 13.38 6.13
N LEU A 389 19.34 13.87 4.98
CA LEU A 389 18.43 15.02 4.91
C LEU A 389 17.09 14.72 5.59
N THR A 390 16.60 13.48 5.52
CA THR A 390 15.39 13.05 6.23
C THR A 390 15.60 13.04 7.74
N ILE A 391 16.73 12.51 8.24
CA ILE A 391 17.05 12.53 9.66
C ILE A 391 17.10 13.98 10.18
N ILE A 392 17.78 14.86 9.44
CA ILE A 392 17.90 16.29 9.80
C ILE A 392 16.51 16.95 9.78
N SER A 393 15.72 16.74 8.73
CA SER A 393 14.41 17.39 8.57
C SER A 393 13.42 16.95 9.64
N VAL A 394 13.39 15.66 9.99
CA VAL A 394 12.55 15.12 11.07
C VAL A 394 13.00 15.67 12.41
N SER A 395 14.31 15.68 12.70
CA SER A 395 14.84 16.22 13.96
C SER A 395 14.48 17.69 14.16
N ILE A 396 14.64 18.52 13.12
CA ILE A 396 14.24 19.93 13.13
C ILE A 396 12.71 20.05 13.30
N SER A 397 11.93 19.25 12.59
CA SER A 397 10.46 19.29 12.65
C SER A 397 9.94 18.95 14.04
N VAL A 398 10.48 17.90 14.68
CA VAL A 398 10.15 17.52 16.06
C VAL A 398 10.49 18.65 17.02
N LEU A 399 11.68 19.25 16.92
CA LEU A 399 12.07 20.38 17.77
C LEU A 399 11.12 21.59 17.60
N VAL A 400 10.74 21.90 16.37
CA VAL A 400 9.82 23.00 16.06
C VAL A 400 8.42 22.71 16.60
N LEU A 401 7.90 21.48 16.39
CA LEU A 401 6.60 21.06 16.90
C LEU A 401 6.58 21.08 18.43
N PHE A 402 7.62 20.58 19.08
CA PHE A 402 7.75 20.62 20.54
C PHE A 402 7.76 22.05 21.07
N ARG A 403 8.56 22.94 20.46
CA ARG A 403 8.58 24.37 20.83
C ARG A 403 7.21 25.02 20.64
N ARG A 404 6.50 24.72 19.55
CA ARG A 404 5.13 25.22 19.31
C ARG A 404 4.13 24.67 20.31
N PHE A 405 4.20 23.40 20.63
CA PHE A 405 3.35 22.76 21.63
C PHE A 405 3.47 23.43 23.00
N LEU A 406 4.70 23.80 23.39
CA LEU A 406 4.97 24.54 24.62
C LEU A 406 4.46 25.99 24.55
N ALA A 407 4.70 26.68 23.44
CA ALA A 407 4.44 28.12 23.30
C ALA A 407 2.97 28.47 23.00
N ASP A 408 2.23 27.62 22.28
CA ASP A 408 0.89 27.92 21.77
C ASP A 408 -0.11 26.82 22.12
N GLY A 409 -0.91 27.07 23.15
CA GLY A 409 -1.96 26.17 23.62
C GLY A 409 -3.02 25.83 22.56
N SER A 410 -3.25 26.72 21.59
CA SER A 410 -4.24 26.52 20.52
C SER A 410 -3.78 25.50 19.46
N SER A 411 -2.47 25.34 19.29
CA SER A 411 -1.87 24.39 18.34
C SER A 411 -1.82 22.95 18.87
N ARG A 412 -1.96 22.75 20.19
CA ARG A 412 -1.80 21.44 20.85
C ARG A 412 -2.71 20.34 20.29
N PRO A 413 -4.01 20.57 20.00
CA PRO A 413 -4.87 19.51 19.46
C PRO A 413 -4.43 19.03 18.07
N LEU A 414 -3.98 19.96 17.21
CA LEU A 414 -3.49 19.63 15.88
C LEU A 414 -2.18 18.85 15.96
N ILE A 415 -1.26 19.28 16.84
CA ILE A 415 0.01 18.58 17.06
C ILE A 415 -0.25 17.17 17.63
N TRP A 416 -1.21 17.02 18.56
CA TRP A 416 -1.61 15.72 19.09
C TRP A 416 -2.10 14.76 18.00
N LEU A 417 -2.89 15.24 17.04
CA LEU A 417 -3.44 14.42 15.95
C LEU A 417 -2.39 14.01 14.90
N ILE A 418 -1.22 14.67 14.90
CA ILE A 418 -0.09 14.35 14.03
C ILE A 418 0.92 13.40 14.72
N VAL A 419 1.00 13.47 16.06
CA VAL A 419 1.98 12.72 16.86
C VAL A 419 1.42 11.38 17.35
N VAL A 420 0.09 11.25 17.51
CA VAL A 420 -0.63 10.01 17.81
C VAL A 420 -1.10 9.36 16.53
#